data_AF-A0A7S2V5N8-F1
#
_entry.id   AF-A0A7S2V5N8-F1
#
_cell.length_a   1.000
_cell.length_b   1.000
_cell.length_c   1.000
_cell.angle_alpha   90.00
_cell.angle_beta   90.00
_cell.angle_gamma   90.00
#
_symmetry.space_group_name_H-M   'P 1'
#
loop_
_entity.id
_entity.type
_entity.pdbx_description
1 polymer ?
#
loop_
_entity_poly.entity_id
_entity_poly.type
_entity_poly.pdbx_seq_one_letter_code
_entity_poly.pdbx_strand_id
1 'polypeptide(L)'
;KKLLTRMCKLKDLVITFVIIFTLVFRGVQAESRRDKRIKKEEPRTGSGSSSKISKKSDGKPGPVDRTVFERKLVTTKVVPHQHLDPVQTGSYYKDVSKRNFAGDVMGFITPWNGKGYDQAKTFRAKFTYICPVWYQIRRAKDGGLELTGKHDADEGWLSEVRGDGPTCGAQEE
;
A
#
# COMPACT_ATOMS: atom_id res chain seq x y z
N LYS A 1 -56.22 13.40 -4.03
CA LYS A 1 -55.40 14.54 -4.54
C LYS A 1 -54.04 14.66 -3.82
N LYS A 2 -53.96 14.75 -2.48
CA LYS A 2 -52.67 14.86 -1.73
C LYS A 2 -51.69 13.67 -1.87
N LEU A 3 -52.19 12.43 -2.00
CA LEU A 3 -51.35 11.22 -2.19
C LEU A 3 -50.67 11.16 -3.57
N LEU A 4 -51.40 11.55 -4.62
CA LEU A 4 -50.88 11.57 -5.99
C LEU A 4 -49.73 12.58 -6.15
N THR A 5 -49.83 13.73 -5.49
CA THR A 5 -48.78 14.76 -5.49
C THR A 5 -47.52 14.31 -4.74
N ARG A 6 -47.67 13.53 -3.67
CA ARG A 6 -46.52 12.96 -2.93
C ARG A 6 -45.79 11.90 -3.74
N MET A 7 -46.52 11.08 -4.49
CA MET A 7 -45.94 10.08 -5.37
C MET A 7 -45.24 10.70 -6.58
N CYS A 8 -45.73 11.81 -7.15
CA CYS A 8 -45.00 12.54 -8.20
C CYS A 8 -43.69 13.13 -7.66
N LYS A 9 -43.71 13.83 -6.51
CA LYS A 9 -42.49 14.43 -5.93
C LYS A 9 -41.41 13.40 -5.60
N LEU A 10 -41.80 12.18 -5.21
CA LEU A 10 -40.85 11.10 -4.94
C LEU A 10 -40.25 10.52 -6.23
N LYS A 11 -41.05 10.38 -7.29
CA LYS A 11 -40.57 9.94 -8.61
C LYS A 11 -39.59 10.95 -9.20
N ASP A 12 -39.90 12.23 -9.11
CA ASP A 12 -39.03 13.31 -9.61
C ASP A 12 -37.71 13.37 -8.85
N LEU A 13 -37.73 13.12 -7.53
CA LEU A 13 -36.53 13.06 -6.70
C LEU A 13 -35.63 11.87 -7.07
N VAL A 14 -36.20 10.69 -7.28
CA VAL A 14 -35.44 9.49 -7.65
C VAL A 14 -34.85 9.64 -9.05
N ILE A 15 -35.60 10.17 -10.01
CA ILE A 15 -35.12 10.41 -11.38
C ILE A 15 -33.96 11.43 -11.37
N THR A 16 -34.09 12.50 -10.59
CA THR A 16 -33.02 13.51 -10.45
C THR A 16 -31.77 12.90 -9.81
N PHE A 17 -31.92 12.03 -8.80
CA PHE A 17 -30.79 11.36 -8.17
C PHE A 17 -30.07 10.39 -9.13
N VAL A 18 -30.82 9.65 -9.94
CA VAL A 18 -30.25 8.75 -10.97
C VAL A 18 -29.52 9.53 -12.07
N ILE A 19 -30.05 10.68 -12.50
CA ILE A 19 -29.40 11.55 -13.49
C ILE A 19 -28.11 12.16 -12.92
N ILE A 20 -28.14 12.71 -11.70
CA ILE A 20 -26.95 13.26 -11.05
C ILE A 20 -25.90 12.15 -10.85
N PHE A 21 -26.31 10.98 -10.35
CA PHE A 21 -25.40 9.86 -10.12
C PHE A 21 -24.75 9.39 -11.43
N THR A 22 -25.52 9.29 -12.52
CA THR A 22 -24.97 8.88 -13.83
C THR A 22 -24.07 9.94 -14.47
N LEU A 23 -24.36 11.24 -14.32
CA LEU A 23 -23.47 12.32 -14.80
C LEU A 23 -22.16 12.39 -14.01
N VAL A 24 -22.22 12.24 -12.68
CA VAL A 24 -21.02 12.21 -11.82
C VAL A 24 -20.18 10.97 -12.10
N PHE A 25 -20.78 9.78 -12.22
CA PHE A 25 -20.04 8.55 -12.53
C PHE A 25 -19.41 8.55 -13.91
N ARG A 26 -20.07 9.16 -14.92
CA ARG A 26 -19.48 9.32 -16.25
C ARG A 26 -18.30 10.29 -16.27
N GLY A 27 -18.33 11.34 -15.43
CA GLY A 27 -17.21 12.27 -15.27
C GLY A 27 -15.94 11.62 -14.71
N VAL A 28 -16.08 10.71 -13.74
CA VAL A 28 -14.94 10.03 -13.09
C VAL A 28 -14.18 9.08 -14.03
N GLN A 29 -14.88 8.42 -14.97
CA GLN A 29 -14.23 7.54 -15.96
C GLN A 29 -13.52 8.31 -17.09
N ALA A 30 -13.90 9.57 -17.36
CA ALA A 30 -13.30 10.38 -18.42
C ALA A 30 -11.92 10.96 -18.03
N GLU A 31 -11.68 11.20 -16.74
CA GLU A 31 -10.38 11.70 -16.23
C GLU A 31 -9.27 10.64 -16.37
N SER A 32 -9.58 9.37 -16.09
CA SER A 32 -8.61 8.26 -16.14
C SER A 32 -8.04 7.96 -17.53
N ARG A 33 -8.75 8.36 -18.60
CA ARG A 33 -8.29 8.16 -19.99
C ARG A 33 -7.32 9.24 -20.48
N ARG A 34 -7.33 10.44 -19.89
CA ARG A 34 -6.40 11.54 -20.28
C ARG A 34 -4.96 11.26 -19.85
N ASP A 35 -4.76 10.64 -18.69
CA ASP A 35 -3.42 10.31 -18.18
C ASP A 35 -2.65 9.27 -19.03
N LYS A 36 -3.35 8.42 -19.78
CA LYS A 36 -2.70 7.39 -20.60
C LYS A 36 -2.21 7.90 -21.95
N ARG A 37 -2.68 9.07 -22.42
CA ARG A 37 -2.30 9.61 -23.74
C ARG A 37 -0.96 10.33 -23.75
N ILE A 38 -0.43 10.73 -22.59
CA ILE A 38 0.82 11.49 -22.47
C ILE A 38 2.08 10.58 -22.47
N LYS A 39 1.93 9.25 -22.40
CA LYS A 39 3.05 8.31 -22.21
C LYS A 39 3.52 7.55 -23.46
N LYS A 40 3.43 8.13 -24.65
CA LYS A 40 3.97 7.48 -25.86
C LYS A 40 4.69 8.46 -26.78
N GLU A 41 5.95 8.74 -26.46
CA GLU A 41 6.96 9.16 -27.45
C GLU A 41 8.14 8.16 -27.39
N GLU A 42 8.53 7.65 -28.56
CA GLU A 42 9.65 6.74 -28.79
C GLU A 42 10.96 7.50 -29.08
N PRO A 43 12.14 6.84 -28.97
CA PRO A 43 13.40 7.50 -28.71
C PRO A 43 14.10 8.02 -29.97
N ARG A 44 14.74 9.19 -29.87
CA ARG A 44 15.75 9.63 -30.84
C ARG A 44 17.16 9.41 -30.28
N THR A 45 17.94 8.74 -31.12
CA THR A 45 19.38 8.54 -31.05
C THR A 45 20.15 9.86 -31.03
N GLY A 46 21.18 9.96 -30.20
CA GLY A 46 22.14 11.07 -30.23
C GLY A 46 23.26 10.85 -29.21
N SER A 47 24.50 10.82 -29.72
CA SER A 47 25.75 10.60 -29.01
C SER A 47 26.21 11.82 -28.20
N GLY A 48 27.10 11.59 -27.22
CA GLY A 48 28.15 12.56 -26.89
C GLY A 48 28.25 13.09 -25.45
N SER A 49 29.30 12.62 -24.76
CA SER A 49 30.16 13.34 -23.80
C SER A 49 29.80 13.39 -22.30
N SER A 50 30.84 13.11 -21.52
CA SER A 50 30.91 12.98 -20.07
C SER A 50 30.97 14.34 -19.37
N SER A 51 30.08 14.57 -18.41
CA SER A 51 30.33 15.48 -17.29
C SER A 51 29.57 14.99 -16.04
N LYS A 52 30.30 14.74 -14.95
CA LYS A 52 29.76 14.32 -13.65
C LYS A 52 29.01 15.49 -13.03
N ILE A 53 27.71 15.56 -13.27
CA ILE A 53 26.75 16.36 -12.51
C ILE A 53 25.94 15.39 -11.64
N SER A 54 25.94 15.65 -10.33
CA SER A 54 25.17 14.89 -9.35
C SER A 54 23.70 14.82 -9.77
N LYS A 55 23.24 13.63 -10.16
CA LYS A 55 21.85 13.36 -10.55
C LYS A 55 20.91 13.78 -9.41
N LYS A 56 20.16 14.86 -9.62
CA LYS A 56 18.96 15.19 -8.85
C LYS A 56 17.94 14.11 -9.19
N SER A 57 17.65 13.22 -8.23
CA SER A 57 16.76 12.08 -8.45
C SER A 57 15.36 12.56 -8.82
N ASP A 58 14.92 12.22 -10.02
CA ASP A 58 13.58 12.45 -10.53
C ASP A 58 12.53 11.86 -9.58
N GLY A 59 11.79 12.73 -8.89
CA GLY A 59 10.40 12.64 -8.40
C GLY A 59 9.67 11.32 -8.11
N LYS A 60 10.35 10.17 -8.02
CA LYS A 60 9.74 8.86 -7.86
C LYS A 60 10.10 8.26 -6.50
N PRO A 61 9.10 7.75 -5.76
CA PRO A 61 9.34 7.05 -4.51
C PRO A 61 10.14 5.76 -4.77
N GLY A 62 11.11 5.44 -3.91
CA GLY A 62 11.96 4.26 -4.08
C GLY A 62 13.22 4.23 -3.21
N PRO A 63 14.12 3.26 -3.49
CA PRO A 63 15.38 3.13 -2.77
C PRO A 63 16.30 4.33 -3.04
N VAL A 64 16.85 4.92 -1.97
CA VAL A 64 17.80 6.04 -2.01
C VAL A 64 19.13 5.66 -1.36
N ASP A 65 20.20 6.31 -1.83
CA ASP A 65 21.57 6.06 -1.35
C ASP A 65 21.87 6.61 0.05
N ARG A 66 21.01 7.51 0.57
CA ARG A 66 21.24 8.19 1.86
C ARG A 66 20.19 7.81 2.88
N THR A 67 20.62 7.60 4.12
CA THR A 67 19.69 7.31 5.23
C THR A 67 18.87 8.54 5.61
N VAL A 68 17.78 8.35 6.37
CA VAL A 68 16.98 9.47 6.90
C VAL A 68 17.79 10.40 7.82
N PHE A 69 18.83 9.87 8.48
CA PHE A 69 19.75 10.63 9.33
C PHE A 69 20.67 11.52 8.47
N GLU A 70 21.27 10.96 7.42
CA GLU A 70 22.13 11.71 6.48
C GLU A 70 21.34 12.77 5.71
N ARG A 71 20.05 12.52 5.47
CA ARG A 71 19.11 13.47 4.85
C ARG A 71 18.59 14.53 5.83
N LYS A 72 18.98 14.46 7.11
CA LYS A 72 18.54 15.38 8.18
C LYS A 72 17.01 15.45 8.36
N LEU A 73 16.33 14.33 8.12
CA LEU A 73 14.86 14.23 8.26
C LEU A 73 14.42 13.87 9.68
N VAL A 74 15.34 13.39 10.52
CA VAL A 74 15.10 13.13 11.94
C VAL A 74 15.44 14.41 12.71
N THR A 75 14.43 15.24 12.97
CA THR A 75 14.57 16.56 13.62
C THR A 75 13.44 16.77 14.63
N THR A 76 13.70 17.56 15.67
CA THR A 76 12.68 17.96 16.65
C THR A 76 11.77 19.07 16.12
N LYS A 77 12.26 19.87 15.17
CA LYS A 77 11.49 20.95 14.53
C LYS A 77 10.93 20.45 13.21
N VAL A 78 9.65 20.08 13.23
CA VAL A 78 8.91 19.54 12.08
C VAL A 78 8.28 20.68 11.28
N VAL A 79 8.61 20.79 9.98
CA VAL A 79 7.96 21.72 9.05
C VAL A 79 6.99 20.94 8.17
N PRO A 80 5.67 21.22 8.19
CA PRO A 80 4.66 20.38 7.51
C PRO A 80 4.95 20.11 6.03
N HIS A 81 5.43 21.12 5.30
CA HIS A 81 5.71 20.98 3.86
C HIS A 81 6.84 19.97 3.55
N GLN A 82 7.79 19.77 4.47
CA GLN A 82 8.89 18.82 4.26
C GLN A 82 8.42 17.36 4.35
N HIS A 83 7.42 17.06 5.18
CA HIS A 83 6.91 15.70 5.38
C HIS A 83 5.78 15.33 4.41
N LEU A 84 5.14 16.31 3.79
CA LEU A 84 4.11 16.08 2.78
C LEU A 84 4.68 15.89 1.37
N ASP A 85 6.00 16.03 1.19
CA ASP A 85 6.68 15.74 -0.06
C ASP A 85 6.54 14.24 -0.41
N PRO A 86 5.76 13.87 -1.44
CA PRO A 86 5.51 12.47 -1.80
C PRO A 86 6.80 11.70 -2.13
N VAL A 87 7.83 12.41 -2.62
CA VAL A 87 9.13 11.83 -2.93
C VAL A 87 9.81 11.40 -1.64
N GLN A 88 9.75 12.22 -0.58
CA GLN A 88 10.36 11.87 0.70
C GLN A 88 9.64 10.73 1.40
N THR A 89 8.30 10.78 1.42
CA THR A 89 7.46 9.81 2.13
C THR A 89 7.53 8.40 1.52
N GLY A 90 7.69 8.29 0.20
CA GLY A 90 7.85 7.00 -0.45
C GLY A 90 9.30 6.53 -0.63
N SER A 91 10.30 7.30 -0.16
CA SER A 91 11.71 6.93 -0.28
C SER A 91 12.24 6.21 0.96
N TYR A 92 13.00 5.14 0.75
CA TYR A 92 13.65 4.36 1.82
C TYR A 92 15.11 4.07 1.50
N TYR A 93 15.93 3.76 2.50
CA TYR A 93 17.34 3.47 2.27
C TYR A 93 17.50 2.18 1.47
N LYS A 94 18.35 2.19 0.42
CA LYS A 94 18.51 1.08 -0.52
C LYS A 94 18.83 -0.27 0.14
N ASP A 95 19.56 -0.25 1.25
CA ASP A 95 19.87 -1.46 2.00
C ASP A 95 18.71 -1.78 2.96
N VAL A 96 17.81 -2.62 2.46
CA VAL A 96 16.66 -3.12 3.20
C VAL A 96 17.03 -4.21 4.20
N SER A 97 18.21 -4.85 4.05
CA SER A 97 18.71 -5.91 4.91
C SER A 97 19.29 -5.39 6.23
N LYS A 98 19.83 -4.16 6.21
CA LYS A 98 20.44 -3.54 7.39
C LYS A 98 19.41 -3.27 8.50
N ARG A 99 19.63 -3.85 9.67
CA ARG A 99 18.84 -3.61 10.88
C ARG A 99 19.56 -2.57 11.75
N ASN A 100 18.88 -1.46 12.05
CA ASN A 100 19.42 -0.38 12.89
C ASN A 100 18.98 -0.48 14.37
N PHE A 101 18.05 -1.39 14.68
CA PHE A 101 17.52 -1.58 16.02
C PHE A 101 17.87 -2.98 16.52
N ALA A 102 18.57 -3.07 17.65
CA ALA A 102 19.13 -4.31 18.16
C ALA A 102 18.09 -5.21 18.85
N GLY A 103 17.04 -4.64 19.46
CA GLY A 103 16.00 -5.40 20.15
C GLY A 103 15.00 -6.04 19.19
N ASP A 104 14.17 -6.95 19.70
CA ASP A 104 13.17 -7.64 18.88
C ASP A 104 12.09 -6.72 18.32
N VAL A 105 11.71 -6.98 17.07
CA VAL A 105 10.72 -6.18 16.34
C VAL A 105 9.60 -7.09 15.87
N MET A 106 8.36 -6.75 16.25
CA MET A 106 7.15 -7.43 15.80
C MET A 106 6.36 -6.53 14.85
N GLY A 107 5.94 -7.06 13.71
CA GLY A 107 5.11 -6.37 12.73
C GLY A 107 3.75 -7.02 12.57
N PHE A 108 2.67 -6.24 12.66
CA PHE A 108 1.31 -6.72 12.37
C PHE A 108 0.93 -6.45 10.92
N ILE A 109 0.39 -7.46 10.25
CA ILE A 109 -0.07 -7.36 8.86
C ILE A 109 -1.56 -7.64 8.81
N THR A 110 -2.31 -6.81 8.09
CA THR A 110 -3.77 -6.86 8.09
C THR A 110 -4.33 -6.98 6.67
N PRO A 111 -5.40 -7.78 6.45
CA PRO A 111 -5.97 -8.00 5.11
C PRO A 111 -6.47 -6.73 4.43
N TRP A 112 -7.01 -5.78 5.19
CA TRP A 112 -7.57 -4.54 4.65
C TRP A 112 -6.53 -3.50 4.23
N ASN A 113 -5.25 -3.71 4.56
CA ASN A 113 -4.16 -2.83 4.15
C ASN A 113 -3.13 -3.60 3.34
N GLY A 114 -3.43 -3.82 2.06
CA GLY A 114 -2.60 -4.61 1.14
C GLY A 114 -1.14 -4.17 1.08
N LYS A 115 -0.84 -2.87 1.27
CA LYS A 115 0.54 -2.37 1.32
C LYS A 115 1.39 -3.03 2.41
N GLY A 116 0.77 -3.51 3.50
CA GLY A 116 1.48 -4.23 4.56
C GLY A 116 2.19 -5.48 4.04
N TYR A 117 1.55 -6.21 3.12
CA TYR A 117 2.10 -7.43 2.54
C TYR A 117 3.39 -7.16 1.76
N ASP A 118 3.43 -6.08 0.97
CA ASP A 118 4.62 -5.67 0.21
C ASP A 118 5.76 -5.19 1.14
N GLN A 119 5.41 -4.44 2.18
CA GLN A 119 6.39 -3.95 3.16
C GLN A 119 7.01 -5.09 3.97
N ALA A 120 6.21 -6.09 4.34
CA ALA A 120 6.69 -7.28 5.03
C ALA A 120 7.74 -8.03 4.20
N LYS A 121 7.51 -8.16 2.88
CA LYS A 121 8.48 -8.79 1.96
C LYS A 121 9.73 -7.95 1.79
N THR A 122 9.56 -6.66 1.50
CA THR A 122 10.67 -5.73 1.22
C THR A 122 11.59 -5.58 2.43
N PHE A 123 11.03 -5.48 3.63
CA PHE A 123 11.76 -5.19 4.86
C PHE A 123 11.86 -6.38 5.81
N ARG A 124 11.68 -7.62 5.32
CA ARG A 124 11.64 -8.84 6.16
C ARG A 124 12.79 -8.95 7.16
N ALA A 125 14.01 -8.61 6.74
CA ALA A 125 15.23 -8.69 7.55
C ALA A 125 15.25 -7.74 8.76
N LYS A 126 14.33 -6.76 8.81
CA LYS A 126 14.22 -5.81 9.92
C LYS A 126 13.31 -6.32 11.04
N PHE A 127 12.51 -7.36 10.80
CA PHE A 127 11.57 -7.92 11.77
C PHE A 127 12.13 -9.20 12.41
N THR A 128 11.87 -9.39 13.69
CA THR A 128 12.02 -10.70 14.35
C THR A 128 10.76 -11.54 14.12
N TYR A 129 9.58 -10.92 14.27
CA TYR A 129 8.29 -11.58 14.16
C TYR A 129 7.36 -10.81 13.20
N ILE A 130 6.63 -11.54 12.36
CA ILE A 130 5.57 -11.00 11.51
C ILE A 130 4.28 -11.74 11.86
N CYS A 131 3.27 -10.99 12.30
CA CYS A 131 2.00 -11.50 12.80
C CYS A 131 0.86 -11.10 11.85
N PRO A 132 0.47 -11.95 10.90
CA PRO A 132 -0.70 -11.71 10.08
C PRO A 132 -2.00 -11.86 10.88
N VAL A 133 -2.89 -10.87 10.77
CA VAL A 133 -4.17 -10.80 11.50
C VAL A 133 -5.28 -11.42 10.64
N TRP A 134 -5.24 -12.75 10.50
CA TRP A 134 -6.19 -13.50 9.66
C TRP A 134 -7.22 -14.27 10.48
N TYR A 135 -6.77 -14.88 11.56
CA TYR A 135 -7.57 -15.87 12.28
C TYR A 135 -8.36 -15.26 13.43
N GLN A 136 -9.52 -15.85 13.70
CA GLN A 136 -10.32 -15.57 14.89
C GLN A 136 -10.82 -16.87 15.51
N ILE A 137 -10.90 -16.92 16.83
CA ILE A 137 -11.51 -18.04 17.55
C ILE A 137 -12.96 -17.67 17.85
N ARG A 138 -13.91 -18.53 17.45
CA ARG A 138 -15.35 -18.34 17.66
C ARG A 138 -15.95 -19.55 18.38
N ARG A 139 -17.10 -19.37 19.01
CA ARG A 139 -17.90 -20.49 19.51
C ARG A 139 -18.68 -21.11 18.34
N ALA A 140 -18.54 -22.41 18.16
CA ALA A 140 -19.32 -23.20 17.22
C ALA A 140 -20.74 -23.44 17.78
N LYS A 141 -21.65 -23.86 16.89
CA LYS A 141 -23.08 -24.09 17.23
C LYS A 141 -23.29 -25.26 18.21
N ASP A 142 -22.36 -26.20 18.23
CA ASP A 142 -22.32 -27.35 19.13
C ASP A 142 -21.69 -27.02 20.50
N GLY A 143 -21.28 -25.76 20.73
CA GLY A 143 -20.65 -25.30 21.96
C GLY A 143 -19.12 -25.39 21.97
N GLY A 144 -18.50 -25.94 20.92
CA GLY A 144 -17.05 -26.01 20.76
C GLY A 144 -16.38 -24.68 20.39
N LEU A 145 -15.06 -24.69 20.25
CA LEU A 145 -14.27 -23.59 19.69
C LEU A 145 -13.90 -23.88 18.24
N GLU A 146 -14.11 -22.92 17.36
CA GLU A 146 -13.80 -23.00 15.93
C GLU A 146 -12.83 -21.88 15.54
N LEU A 147 -11.82 -22.22 14.74
CA LEU A 147 -10.89 -21.25 14.14
C LEU A 147 -11.43 -20.80 12.77
N THR A 148 -11.80 -19.53 12.66
CA THR A 148 -12.28 -18.91 11.42
C THR A 148 -11.23 -17.99 10.79
N GLY A 149 -11.47 -17.54 9.56
CA GLY A 149 -10.58 -16.58 8.87
C GLY A 149 -9.54 -17.19 7.94
N LYS A 150 -9.59 -18.52 7.72
CA LYS A 150 -8.67 -19.24 6.81
C LYS A 150 -8.65 -18.68 5.37
N HIS A 151 -9.73 -18.07 4.91
CA HIS A 151 -9.80 -17.49 3.56
C HIS A 151 -8.90 -16.28 3.35
N ASP A 152 -8.47 -15.60 4.43
CA ASP A 152 -7.51 -14.49 4.37
C ASP A 152 -6.05 -14.98 4.37
N ALA A 153 -5.82 -16.28 4.61
CA ALA A 153 -4.49 -16.85 4.71
C ALA A 153 -3.86 -17.03 3.32
N ASP A 154 -2.64 -16.51 3.17
CA ASP A 154 -1.87 -16.58 1.94
C ASP A 154 -0.55 -17.35 2.19
N GLU A 155 -0.54 -18.63 1.81
CA GLU A 155 0.63 -19.50 1.95
C GLU A 155 1.78 -19.09 1.02
N GLY A 156 1.46 -18.55 -0.16
CA GLY A 156 2.47 -18.03 -1.10
C GLY A 156 3.20 -16.84 -0.50
N TRP A 157 2.45 -15.90 0.07
CA TRP A 157 3.02 -14.76 0.77
C TRP A 157 3.85 -15.17 2.00
N LEU A 158 3.40 -16.16 2.79
CA LEU A 158 4.19 -16.69 3.90
C LEU A 158 5.56 -17.23 3.43
N SER A 159 5.57 -17.93 2.30
CA SER A 159 6.80 -18.44 1.67
C SER A 159 7.73 -17.29 1.24
N GLU A 160 7.19 -16.28 0.56
CA GLU A 160 7.95 -15.09 0.13
C GLU A 160 8.56 -14.32 1.31
N VAL A 161 7.79 -14.16 2.40
CA VAL A 161 8.23 -13.46 3.62
C VAL A 161 9.29 -14.27 4.38
N ARG A 162 9.17 -15.60 4.44
CA ARG A 162 10.20 -16.46 5.05
C ARG A 162 11.50 -16.47 4.22
N GLY A 163 11.37 -16.45 2.89
CA GLY A 163 12.51 -16.60 1.99
C GLY A 163 13.27 -17.90 2.20
N ASP A 164 14.58 -17.86 1.98
CA ASP A 164 15.49 -18.99 2.21
C ASP A 164 15.84 -19.19 3.71
N GLY A 165 15.10 -18.54 4.61
CA GLY A 165 15.29 -18.73 6.06
C GLY A 165 15.01 -20.18 6.46
N PRO A 166 15.63 -20.67 7.54
CA PRO A 166 15.41 -22.04 8.01
C PRO A 166 13.92 -22.25 8.24
N THR A 167 13.34 -23.22 7.54
CA THR A 167 11.99 -23.67 7.82
C THR A 167 11.99 -24.27 9.22
N CYS A 168 11.24 -23.69 10.14
CA CYS A 168 10.94 -24.37 11.39
C CYS A 168 10.03 -25.54 11.02
N GLY A 169 10.63 -26.70 10.76
CA GLY A 169 9.93 -27.94 10.55
C GLY A 169 9.18 -28.26 11.83
N ALA A 170 7.86 -28.15 11.80
CA ALA A 170 7.04 -28.86 12.75
C ALA A 170 7.24 -30.34 12.47
N GLN A 171 8.03 -31.01 13.31
CA GLN A 171 7.93 -32.46 13.43
C GLN A 171 6.60 -32.72 14.13
N GLU A 172 5.63 -33.25 13.39
CA GLU A 172 4.47 -33.90 13.97
C GLU A 172 4.96 -35.20 14.63
N GLU A 173 4.85 -35.27 15.96
CA GLU A 173 4.82 -36.55 16.71
C GLU A 173 3.37 -37.06 16.80
#